data_AF-A0A381NRP6-F1
#
_entry.id   AF-A0A381NRP6-F1
#
_cell.length_a   1.000
_cell.length_b   1.000
_cell.length_c   1.000
_cell.angle_alpha   90.00
_cell.angle_beta   90.00
_cell.angle_gamma   90.00
#
_symmetry.space_group_name_H-M   'P 1'
#
loop_
_entity.id
_entity.type
_entity.pdbx_description
1 polymer ?
#
loop_
_entity_poly.entity_id
_entity_poly.type
_entity_poly.pdbx_seq_one_letter_code
_entity_poly.pdbx_strand_id
1 'polypeptide(L)'
;MTDKGPERLAPLRELASSIDERRLLELVDATLEVLEKDTAQVLDQTNIARDIAGRTAAGDWIANTELREIQADAAYFLEMYKHQREGITQLKAAVRDKLNQSTIDAQKSASED
;
A
#
# COMPACT_ATOMS: atom_id res chain seq x y z
N MET A 1 3.68 21.97 -4.74
CA MET A 1 2.67 20.90 -4.91
C MET A 1 3.44 19.60 -5.05
N THR A 2 3.44 18.76 -4.02
CA THR A 2 4.01 17.41 -4.12
C THR A 2 3.15 16.66 -5.13
N ASP A 3 3.70 16.42 -6.32
CA ASP A 3 3.12 15.51 -7.29
C ASP A 3 2.99 14.15 -6.57
N LYS A 4 1.77 13.77 -6.20
CA LYS A 4 1.50 12.53 -5.45
C LYS A 4 1.72 11.27 -6.30
N GLY A 5 2.25 11.44 -7.51
CA GLY A 5 2.29 10.40 -8.53
C GLY A 5 0.88 10.06 -9.00
N PRO A 6 0.75 9.28 -10.08
CA PRO A 6 -0.54 8.74 -10.48
C PRO A 6 -1.14 7.92 -9.33
N GLU A 7 -2.44 8.05 -9.10
CA GLU A 7 -3.21 7.33 -8.08
C GLU A 7 -3.13 5.80 -8.33
N ARG A 8 -2.06 5.16 -7.85
CA ARG A 8 -1.68 3.77 -8.22
C ARG A 8 -2.73 2.73 -7.86
N LEU A 9 -3.56 3.02 -6.86
CA LEU A 9 -4.61 2.12 -6.39
C LEU A 9 -5.96 2.36 -7.08
N ALA A 10 -6.09 3.38 -7.94
CA ALA A 10 -7.36 3.65 -8.63
C ALA A 10 -7.94 2.41 -9.35
N PRO A 11 -7.16 1.61 -10.11
CA PRO A 11 -7.70 0.42 -10.76
C PRO A 11 -8.23 -0.63 -9.76
N LEU A 12 -7.56 -0.80 -8.62
CA LEU A 12 -8.01 -1.73 -7.58
C LEU A 12 -9.26 -1.21 -6.86
N ARG A 13 -9.40 0.10 -6.67
CA ARG A 13 -10.63 0.70 -6.13
C ARG A 13 -11.81 0.52 -7.08
N GLU A 14 -11.59 0.74 -8.37
CA GLU A 14 -12.60 0.54 -9.40
C GLU A 14 -13.03 -0.93 -9.44
N LEU A 15 -12.07 -1.86 -9.48
CA LEU A 15 -12.31 -3.30 -9.46
C LEU A 15 -13.11 -3.73 -8.23
N ALA A 16 -12.70 -3.31 -7.02
CA ALA A 16 -13.42 -3.64 -5.78
C ALA A 16 -14.85 -3.08 -5.78
N SER A 17 -15.06 -1.90 -6.36
CA SER A 17 -16.37 -1.27 -6.45
C SER A 17 -17.30 -2.00 -7.41
N SER A 18 -16.78 -2.53 -8.53
CA SER A 18 -17.57 -3.20 -9.57
C SER A 18 -17.93 -4.66 -9.28
N ILE A 19 -17.35 -5.27 -8.24
CA ILE A 19 -17.56 -6.68 -7.91
C ILE A 19 -18.57 -6.82 -6.78
N ASP A 20 -19.69 -7.50 -7.02
CA ASP A 20 -20.62 -7.91 -5.95
C ASP A 20 -20.49 -9.39 -5.56
N GLU A 21 -19.81 -10.18 -6.40
CA GLU A 21 -19.57 -11.60 -6.12
C GLU A 21 -18.60 -11.76 -4.94
N ARG A 22 -19.09 -12.39 -3.86
CA ARG A 22 -18.34 -12.62 -2.63
C ARG A 22 -16.97 -13.25 -2.88
N ARG A 23 -16.91 -14.31 -3.71
CA ARG A 23 -15.67 -15.04 -3.94
C ARG A 23 -14.59 -14.16 -4.58
N LEU A 24 -14.98 -13.29 -5.49
CA LEU A 24 -14.07 -12.33 -6.12
C LEU A 24 -13.61 -11.27 -5.10
N LEU A 25 -14.50 -10.78 -4.22
CA LEU A 25 -14.12 -9.86 -3.14
C LEU A 25 -13.12 -10.50 -2.15
N GLU A 26 -13.27 -11.78 -1.82
CA GLU A 26 -12.30 -12.51 -0.99
C GLU A 26 -10.90 -12.58 -1.65
N LEU A 27 -10.86 -12.81 -2.97
CA LEU A 27 -9.60 -12.82 -3.72
C LEU A 27 -8.96 -11.42 -3.78
N VAL A 28 -9.77 -10.37 -3.87
CA VAL A 28 -9.30 -8.99 -3.80
C VAL A 28 -8.73 -8.70 -2.40
N ASP A 29 -9.41 -9.07 -1.30
CA ASP A 29 -8.86 -8.90 0.07
C ASP A 29 -7.53 -9.62 0.25
N ALA A 30 -7.43 -10.87 -0.22
CA ALA A 30 -6.19 -11.64 -0.17
C ALA A 30 -5.05 -10.98 -0.98
N THR A 31 -5.37 -10.43 -2.15
CA THR A 31 -4.40 -9.70 -2.98
C THR A 31 -3.94 -8.41 -2.29
N LEU A 32 -4.85 -7.68 -1.65
CA LEU A 32 -4.52 -6.48 -0.86
C LEU A 32 -3.64 -6.82 0.35
N GLU A 33 -3.82 -7.99 0.96
CA GLU A 33 -2.94 -8.46 2.03
C GLU A 33 -1.49 -8.72 1.55
N VAL A 34 -1.33 -9.33 0.37
CA VAL A 34 0.02 -9.49 -0.23
C VAL A 34 0.64 -8.13 -0.50
N LEU A 35 -0.13 -7.23 -1.14
CA LEU A 35 0.36 -5.89 -1.48
C LEU A 35 0.73 -5.06 -0.23
N GLU A 36 -0.03 -5.21 0.87
CA GLU A 36 0.27 -4.57 2.15
C GLU A 36 1.61 -5.05 2.72
N LYS A 37 1.86 -6.37 2.70
CA LYS A 37 3.12 -6.97 3.17
C LYS A 37 4.30 -6.52 2.32
N ASP A 38 4.17 -6.55 1.00
CA ASP A 38 5.22 -6.14 0.07
C ASP A 38 5.52 -4.63 0.23
N THR A 39 4.48 -3.80 0.38
CA THR A 39 4.65 -2.36 0.64
C THR A 39 5.39 -2.12 1.96
N ALA A 40 5.08 -2.88 3.01
CA ALA A 40 5.79 -2.79 4.28
C ALA A 40 7.27 -3.18 4.14
N GLN A 41 7.57 -4.24 3.38
CA GLN A 41 8.94 -4.66 3.11
C GLN A 41 9.74 -3.60 2.34
N VAL A 42 9.15 -2.98 1.33
CA VAL A 42 9.81 -1.90 0.57
C VAL A 42 10.09 -0.70 1.47
N LEU A 43 9.14 -0.31 2.34
CA LEU A 43 9.36 0.76 3.32
C LEU A 43 10.52 0.45 4.27
N ASP A 44 10.61 -0.77 4.77
CA ASP A 44 11.69 -1.22 5.65
C ASP A 44 13.05 -1.15 4.94
N GLN A 45 13.15 -1.76 3.75
CA GLN A 45 14.36 -1.74 2.92
C GLN A 45 14.79 -0.32 2.56
N THR A 46 13.85 0.58 2.28
CA THR A 46 14.14 1.98 1.97
C THR A 46 14.67 2.72 3.21
N ASN A 47 14.14 2.45 4.40
CA ASN A 47 14.69 3.00 5.64
C ASN A 47 16.11 2.51 5.90
N ILE A 48 16.39 1.22 5.65
CA ILE A 48 17.73 0.65 5.78
C ILE A 48 18.69 1.32 4.79
N ALA A 49 18.31 1.45 3.52
CA ALA A 49 19.14 2.12 2.52
C ALA A 49 19.46 3.57 2.91
N ARG A 50 18.46 4.31 3.41
CA ARG A 50 18.64 5.68 3.92
C ARG A 50 19.60 5.73 5.12
N ASP A 51 19.47 4.81 6.08
CA ASP A 51 20.36 4.74 7.25
C ASP A 51 21.80 4.44 6.83
N ILE A 52 22.00 3.44 5.97
CA ILE A 52 23.33 3.10 5.44
C ILE A 52 23.93 4.30 4.72
N ALA A 53 23.18 4.98 3.85
CA ALA A 53 23.66 6.17 3.15
C ALA A 53 24.01 7.31 4.12
N GLY A 54 23.17 7.56 5.13
CA GLY A 54 23.44 8.56 6.17
C GLY A 54 24.70 8.27 6.98
N ARG A 55 24.89 7.03 7.40
CA ARG A 55 26.06 6.60 8.17
C ARG A 55 27.33 6.62 7.32
N THR A 56 27.23 6.25 6.05
CA THR A 56 28.35 6.30 5.09
C THR A 56 28.74 7.75 4.81
N ALA A 57 27.77 8.64 4.61
CA ALA A 57 28.02 10.07 4.38
C ALA A 57 28.68 10.74 5.58
N ALA A 58 28.36 10.33 6.81
CA ALA A 58 29.01 10.84 8.02
C ALA A 58 30.51 10.52 8.10
N GLY A 59 30.96 9.44 7.45
CA GLY A 59 32.38 9.08 7.31
C GLY A 59 33.04 9.57 6.02
N ASP A 60 32.27 10.18 5.12
CA ASP A 60 32.74 10.60 3.81
C ASP A 60 33.16 12.08 3.81
N TRP A 61 34.47 12.33 3.88
CA TRP A 61 35.03 13.68 3.77
C TRP A 61 34.82 14.27 2.37
N ILE A 62 34.76 13.46 1.31
CA ILE A 62 34.76 13.94 -0.07
C ILE A 62 33.35 14.34 -0.56
N ALA A 63 32.33 14.12 0.27
CA ALA A 63 30.96 14.57 0.03
C ALA A 63 30.38 14.02 -1.30
N ASN A 64 30.38 12.70 -1.43
CA ASN A 64 29.95 11.94 -2.61
C ASN A 64 28.49 12.27 -3.00
N THR A 65 28.32 12.65 -4.26
CA THR A 65 27.02 12.96 -4.89
C THR A 65 26.07 11.75 -4.86
N GLU A 66 26.56 10.53 -5.05
CA GLU A 66 25.75 9.31 -5.07
C GLU A 66 25.05 9.06 -3.72
N LEU A 67 25.72 9.35 -2.60
CA LEU A 67 25.11 9.20 -1.27
C LEU A 67 23.97 10.20 -1.04
N ARG A 68 24.10 11.42 -1.59
CA ARG A 68 23.02 12.42 -1.54
C ARG A 68 21.84 12.01 -2.41
N GLU A 69 22.10 11.46 -3.59
CA GLU A 69 21.06 10.94 -4.48
C GLU A 69 20.32 9.77 -3.82
N ILE A 70 21.01 8.80 -3.23
CA ILE A 70 20.40 7.70 -2.49
C ILE A 70 19.51 8.22 -1.35
N GLN A 71 19.96 9.24 -0.61
CA GLN A 71 19.15 9.85 0.45
C GLN A 71 17.89 10.54 -0.09
N ALA A 72 18.02 11.26 -1.20
CA ALA A 72 16.90 11.94 -1.85
C ALA A 72 15.88 10.93 -2.40
N ASP A 73 16.36 9.89 -3.09
CA ASP A 73 15.54 8.80 -3.61
C ASP A 73 14.83 8.04 -2.48
N ALA A 74 15.56 7.71 -1.42
CA ALA A 74 14.96 7.04 -0.27
C ALA A 74 13.89 7.91 0.42
N ALA A 75 14.12 9.22 0.53
CA ALA A 75 13.10 10.14 1.06
C ALA A 75 11.85 10.15 0.16
N TYR A 76 12.03 10.24 -1.15
CA TYR A 76 10.94 10.21 -2.12
C TYR A 76 10.15 8.89 -2.06
N PHE A 77 10.82 7.74 -2.07
CA PHE A 77 10.19 6.43 -1.96
C PHE A 77 9.44 6.26 -0.63
N LEU A 78 10.02 6.70 0.50
CA LEU A 78 9.33 6.62 1.79
C LEU A 78 8.01 7.40 1.78
N GLU A 79 7.98 8.61 1.24
CA GLU A 79 6.73 9.38 1.16
C GLU A 79 5.72 8.72 0.23
N MET A 80 6.16 8.25 -0.93
CA MET A 80 5.30 7.55 -1.89
C MET A 80 4.69 6.27 -1.31
N TYR A 81 5.49 5.40 -0.70
CA TYR A 81 5.03 4.11 -0.19
C TYR A 81 4.25 4.25 1.14
N LYS A 82 4.47 5.32 1.93
CA LYS A 82 3.58 5.65 3.06
C LYS A 82 2.16 5.95 2.58
N HIS A 83 2.03 6.79 1.55
CA HIS A 83 0.73 7.08 0.95
C HIS A 83 0.10 5.84 0.32
N GLN A 84 0.88 5.00 -0.35
CA GLN A 84 0.39 3.73 -0.87
C GLN A 84 -0.11 2.81 0.25
N ARG A 85 0.61 2.69 1.37
CA ARG A 85 0.20 1.89 2.53
C ARG A 85 -1.12 2.38 3.14
N GLU A 86 -1.28 3.69 3.28
CA GLU A 86 -2.54 4.31 3.73
C GLU A 86 -3.69 3.96 2.78
N GLY A 87 -3.48 4.10 1.48
CA GLY A 87 -4.48 3.76 0.47
C GLY A 87 -4.85 2.27 0.45
N ILE A 88 -3.88 1.37 0.65
CA ILE A 88 -4.12 -0.08 0.77
C ILE A 88 -4.97 -0.36 2.01
N THR A 89 -4.63 0.26 3.14
CA THR A 89 -5.37 0.09 4.41
C THR A 89 -6.83 0.49 4.24
N GLN A 90 -7.08 1.64 3.63
CA GLN A 90 -8.44 2.15 3.36
C GLN A 90 -9.22 1.23 2.41
N LEU A 91 -8.60 0.80 1.31
CA LEU A 91 -9.24 -0.08 0.34
C LEU A 91 -9.56 -1.46 0.94
N LYS A 92 -8.64 -2.01 1.73
CA LYS A 92 -8.83 -3.28 2.43
C LYS A 92 -10.00 -3.21 3.42
N ALA A 93 -10.11 -2.11 4.18
CA ALA A 93 -11.26 -1.87 5.04
C ALA A 93 -12.57 -1.85 4.23
N ALA A 94 -12.62 -1.10 3.13
CA ALA A 94 -13.82 -1.01 2.29
C ALA A 94 -14.23 -2.36 1.68
N VAL A 95 -13.28 -3.17 1.22
CA VAL A 95 -13.55 -4.53 0.70
C VAL A 95 -14.12 -5.43 1.81
N ARG A 96 -13.56 -5.36 3.02
CA ARG A 96 -14.03 -6.14 4.17
C ARG A 96 -15.42 -5.72 4.62
N ASP A 97 -15.71 -4.43 4.61
CA ASP A 97 -17.05 -3.93 4.89
C ASP A 97 -18.07 -4.47 3.87
N LYS A 98 -17.71 -4.50 2.58
CA LYS A 98 -18.54 -5.08 1.53
C LYS A 98 -18.76 -6.59 1.71
N LEU A 99 -17.71 -7.34 2.08
CA LEU A 99 -17.80 -8.77 2.42
C LEU A 99 -18.71 -9.02 3.63
N ASN A 100 -18.61 -8.19 4.67
CA ASN A 100 -19.46 -8.29 5.85
C ASN A 100 -20.93 -8.03 5.49
N GLN A 101 -21.20 -6.99 4.69
CA GLN A 101 -22.54 -6.69 4.21
C GLN A 101 -23.13 -7.85 3.39
N SER A 102 -22.36 -8.41 2.45
CA SER A 102 -22.77 -9.59 1.68
C SER A 102 -23.11 -10.80 2.56
N THR A 103 -22.40 -10.97 3.68
CA THR A 103 -22.69 -12.03 4.66
C THR A 103 -24.03 -11.81 5.35
N ILE A 104 -24.29 -10.57 5.79
CA ILE A 104 -25.53 -10.19 6.46
C ILE A 104 -26.74 -10.38 5.53
N ASP A 105 -26.61 -9.96 4.28
CA ASP A 105 -27.69 -10.07 3.30
C ASP A 105 -28.02 -11.54 2.99
N ALA A 106 -27.00 -12.40 2.83
CA ALA A 106 -27.20 -13.83 2.64
C ALA A 106 -27.89 -14.50 3.84
N GLN A 107 -27.57 -14.09 5.07
CA GLN A 107 -28.21 -14.61 6.28
C GLN A 107 -29.67 -14.19 6.40
N LYS A 108 -30.00 -12.95 6.03
CA LYS A 108 -31.40 -12.46 6.02
C LYS A 108 -32.24 -13.24 5.02
N SER A 109 -31.77 -13.41 3.79
CA SER A 109 -32.49 -14.18 2.78
C SER A 109 -32.73 -15.64 3.19
N ALA A 110 -31.77 -16.27 3.90
CA ALA A 110 -31.94 -17.63 4.41
C ALA A 110 -32.89 -17.76 5.62
N SER A 111 -33.29 -16.65 6.25
CA SER A 111 -34.21 -16.63 7.39
C SER A 111 -35.64 -16.21 7.04
N GLU A 112 -35.86 -15.76 5.79
CA GLU A 112 -37.17 -15.38 5.26
C GLU A 112 -37.83 -16.51 4.43
N ASP A 113 -37.09 -17.58 4.13
CA ASP A 113 -37.55 -18.85 3.53
C ASP A 113 -37.86 -19.91 4.60
#